data_AF-A0A9D9HVS9-F1
#
_entry.id   AF-A0A9D9HVS9-F1
#
_cell.length_a   1.000
_cell.length_b   1.000
_cell.length_c   1.000
_cell.angle_alpha   90.00
_cell.angle_beta   90.00
_cell.angle_gamma   90.00
#
_symmetry.space_group_name_H-M   'P 1'
#
loop_
_entity.id
_entity.type
_entity.pdbx_description
1 polymer ?
#
loop_
_entity_poly.entity_id
_entity_poly.type
_entity_poly.pdbx_seq_one_letter_code
_entity_poly.pdbx_strand_id
1 'polypeptide(L)'
;MKELKTIATAENFTAINVGKFNELSDYVLELAPEVKIPGKVFCGAALETTGSELSFQMFQPGTETGFLHTHKNHEELYIFLGGTGEFQVDGAIFPISEGSVVRVAPAGKRSVRNNGTTPLVMLCIQYKGATFTQDDAADGNILSEPVKW
;
A
#
# COMPACT_ATOMS: atom_id res chain seq x y z
N MET A 1 11.44 -9.95 -14.04
CA MET A 1 10.51 -9.30 -13.08
C MET A 1 11.36 -8.79 -11.93
N LYS A 2 11.11 -7.58 -11.43
CA LYS A 2 11.84 -7.08 -10.26
C LYS A 2 11.43 -7.89 -9.02
N GLU A 3 12.39 -8.16 -8.14
CA GLU A 3 12.18 -8.90 -6.90
C GLU A 3 12.42 -7.99 -5.69
N LEU A 4 11.77 -8.29 -4.57
CA LEU A 4 12.05 -7.62 -3.30
C LEU A 4 13.42 -8.02 -2.79
N LYS A 5 14.16 -7.09 -2.20
CA LYS A 5 15.47 -7.37 -1.60
C LYS A 5 15.37 -7.37 -0.08
N THR A 6 15.68 -8.49 0.56
CA THR A 6 15.89 -8.51 2.01
C THR A 6 17.17 -7.75 2.35
N ILE A 7 17.07 -6.80 3.28
CA ILE A 7 18.20 -6.05 3.81
C ILE A 7 18.80 -6.81 4.99
N ALA A 8 17.96 -7.21 5.95
CA ALA A 8 18.37 -7.93 7.15
C ALA A 8 17.17 -8.64 7.80
N THR A 9 17.45 -9.72 8.53
CA THR A 9 16.48 -10.47 9.32
C THR A 9 17.14 -10.89 10.63
N ALA A 10 16.40 -10.81 11.73
CA ALA A 10 16.79 -11.30 13.05
C ALA A 10 15.53 -11.78 13.81
N GLU A 11 15.70 -12.28 15.04
CA GLU A 11 14.61 -12.80 15.88
C GLU A 11 13.41 -11.85 15.99
N ASN A 12 13.66 -10.54 16.04
CA ASN A 12 12.64 -9.52 16.31
C ASN A 12 12.36 -8.57 15.14
N PHE A 13 12.99 -8.76 13.96
CA PHE A 13 12.72 -7.89 12.82
C PHE A 13 13.07 -8.52 11.47
N THR A 14 12.33 -8.09 10.43
CA THR A 14 12.67 -8.30 9.02
C THR A 14 12.65 -6.95 8.30
N ALA A 15 13.66 -6.68 7.48
CA ALA A 15 13.80 -5.45 6.73
C ALA A 15 13.97 -5.74 5.24
N ILE A 16 13.22 -5.05 4.39
CA ILE A 16 13.28 -5.18 2.94
C ILE A 16 13.51 -3.83 2.25
N ASN A 17 13.95 -3.87 0.99
CA ASN A 17 14.02 -2.72 0.09
C ASN A 17 13.21 -3.02 -1.18
N VAL A 18 12.21 -2.16 -1.45
CA VAL A 18 11.36 -2.23 -2.66
C VAL A 18 12.01 -1.54 -3.88
N GLY A 19 13.17 -0.93 -3.68
CA GLY A 19 13.88 -0.13 -4.67
C GLY A 19 13.30 1.27 -4.84
N LYS A 20 13.76 1.97 -5.87
CA LYS A 20 13.29 3.33 -6.15
C LYS A 20 11.85 3.30 -6.65
N PHE A 21 11.04 4.28 -6.26
CA PHE A 21 9.63 4.31 -6.66
C PHE A 21 9.43 4.48 -8.17
N ASN A 22 10.34 5.17 -8.87
CA ASN A 22 10.30 5.29 -10.32
C ASN A 22 10.55 3.97 -11.09
N GLU A 23 10.94 2.90 -10.40
CA GLU A 23 11.15 1.55 -10.93
C GLU A 23 10.05 0.58 -10.46
N LEU A 24 8.95 1.07 -9.87
CA LEU A 24 7.85 0.19 -9.39
C LEU A 24 7.15 -0.53 -10.55
N SER A 25 7.13 0.06 -11.75
CA SER A 25 6.59 -0.55 -12.97
C SER A 25 7.24 -1.88 -13.34
N ASP A 26 8.44 -2.17 -12.83
CA ASP A 26 9.18 -3.40 -13.12
C ASP A 26 8.71 -4.59 -12.27
N TYR A 27 7.91 -4.33 -11.23
CA TYR A 27 7.15 -5.36 -10.52
C TYR A 27 5.90 -5.75 -11.31
N VAL A 28 5.54 -7.02 -11.24
CA VAL A 28 4.33 -7.55 -11.84
C VAL A 28 3.66 -8.49 -10.85
N LEU A 29 2.43 -8.17 -10.46
CA LEU A 29 1.60 -9.09 -9.69
C LEU A 29 0.92 -10.06 -10.65
N GLU A 30 1.21 -11.34 -10.51
CA GLU A 30 0.56 -12.42 -11.25
C GLU A 30 -0.58 -13.00 -10.40
N LEU A 31 -1.83 -12.70 -10.79
CA LEU A 31 -3.01 -13.25 -10.11
C LEU A 31 -3.42 -14.61 -10.68
N ALA A 32 -3.14 -14.82 -11.98
CA ALA A 32 -3.35 -16.05 -12.73
C ALA A 32 -2.39 -16.02 -13.94
N PRO A 33 -2.16 -17.14 -14.66
CA PRO A 33 -1.21 -17.20 -15.77
C PRO A 33 -1.39 -16.10 -16.83
N GLU A 34 -2.62 -15.65 -17.06
CA GLU A 34 -2.98 -14.61 -18.04
C GLU A 34 -3.30 -13.25 -17.42
N VAL A 35 -3.33 -13.13 -16.09
CA VAL A 35 -3.69 -11.88 -15.39
C VAL A 35 -2.45 -11.32 -14.71
N LYS A 36 -1.83 -10.35 -15.38
CA LYS A 36 -0.63 -9.64 -14.92
C LYS A 36 -0.93 -8.18 -14.66
N ILE A 37 -0.66 -7.72 -13.45
CA ILE A 37 -0.84 -6.33 -13.05
C ILE A 37 0.56 -5.72 -12.86
N PRO A 38 1.06 -4.91 -13.82
CA PRO A 38 2.34 -4.24 -13.67
C PRO A 38 2.26 -3.16 -12.59
N GLY A 39 3.40 -2.81 -12.01
CA GLY A 39 3.48 -1.71 -11.06
C GLY A 39 3.04 -2.06 -9.64
N LYS A 40 2.74 -3.33 -9.33
CA LYS A 40 2.24 -3.75 -8.02
C LYS A 40 3.12 -4.82 -7.38
N VAL A 41 3.43 -4.62 -6.10
CA VAL A 41 4.18 -5.59 -5.27
C VAL A 41 3.61 -5.62 -3.85
N PHE A 42 3.29 -6.82 -3.36
CA PHE A 42 2.96 -7.07 -1.96
C PHE A 42 4.23 -7.33 -1.16
N CYS A 43 4.28 -6.83 0.07
CA CYS A 43 5.47 -6.96 0.92
C CYS A 43 5.25 -7.85 2.13
N GLY A 44 4.00 -8.16 2.51
CA GLY A 44 3.68 -8.82 3.77
C GLY A 44 4.36 -10.17 3.95
N ALA A 45 4.37 -11.01 2.91
CA ALA A 45 5.08 -12.29 2.94
C ALA A 45 6.60 -12.12 3.15
N ALA A 46 7.22 -11.14 2.50
CA ALA A 46 8.66 -10.89 2.60
C ALA A 46 9.05 -10.21 3.93
N LEU A 47 8.12 -9.51 4.57
CA LEU A 47 8.28 -8.87 5.88
C LEU A 47 7.77 -9.71 7.04
N GLU A 48 7.12 -10.85 6.77
CA GLU A 48 6.46 -11.70 7.76
C GLU A 48 5.42 -10.95 8.61
N THR A 49 4.69 -10.00 8.00
CA THR A 49 3.70 -9.20 8.73
C THR A 49 2.49 -10.03 9.13
N THR A 50 2.06 -9.88 10.38
CA THR A 50 0.92 -10.63 10.94
C THR A 50 -0.30 -9.77 11.25
N GLY A 51 -0.11 -8.45 11.41
CA GLY A 51 -1.19 -7.50 11.70
C GLY A 51 -1.79 -6.80 10.46
N SER A 52 -1.06 -6.81 9.34
CA SER A 52 -1.44 -6.11 8.12
C SER A 52 -0.78 -6.72 6.88
N GLU A 53 -1.31 -6.41 5.71
CA GLU A 53 -0.64 -6.54 4.42
C GLU A 53 -0.34 -5.13 3.89
N LEU A 54 0.71 -4.97 3.08
CA LEU A 54 1.00 -3.72 2.41
C LEU A 54 1.46 -3.95 0.98
N SER A 55 1.10 -3.02 0.09
CA SER A 55 1.57 -3.03 -1.29
C SER A 55 1.97 -1.66 -1.77
N PHE A 56 3.06 -1.62 -2.53
CA PHE A 56 3.38 -0.48 -3.38
C PHE A 56 2.74 -0.67 -4.74
N GLN A 57 2.16 0.41 -5.25
CA GLN A 57 1.46 0.44 -6.52
C GLN A 57 1.88 1.68 -7.32
N MET A 58 2.07 1.50 -8.62
CA MET A 58 2.32 2.57 -9.57
C MET A 58 1.34 2.48 -10.74
N PHE A 59 0.69 3.59 -11.03
CA PHE A 59 -0.18 3.76 -12.19
C PHE A 59 0.49 4.73 -13.17
N GLN A 60 0.72 4.29 -14.41
CA GLN A 60 1.18 5.18 -15.49
C GLN A 60 0.04 6.14 -15.90
N PRO A 61 0.36 7.28 -16.52
CA PRO A 61 -0.66 8.18 -17.08
C PRO A 61 -1.69 7.42 -17.94
N GLY A 62 -2.97 7.66 -17.70
CA GLY A 62 -4.08 7.01 -18.40
C GLY A 62 -4.42 5.59 -17.92
N THR A 63 -3.76 5.08 -16.88
CA THR A 63 -4.06 3.75 -16.31
C THR A 63 -4.93 3.85 -15.05
N GLU A 64 -5.62 2.76 -14.74
CA GLU A 64 -6.50 2.63 -13.57
C GLU A 64 -6.49 1.21 -13.04
N THR A 65 -7.15 0.98 -11.91
CA THR A 65 -7.36 -0.38 -11.37
C THR A 65 -8.23 -1.23 -12.31
N GLY A 66 -9.17 -0.59 -13.03
CA GLY A 66 -10.04 -1.24 -14.03
C GLY A 66 -11.25 -1.99 -13.46
N PHE A 67 -11.43 -1.97 -12.13
CA PHE A 67 -12.58 -2.57 -11.45
C PHE A 67 -12.86 -1.88 -10.11
N LEU A 68 -14.09 -2.09 -9.60
CA LEU A 68 -14.48 -1.78 -8.22
C LEU A 68 -14.31 -3.02 -7.36
N HIS A 69 -13.94 -2.83 -6.09
CA HIS A 69 -13.89 -3.93 -5.12
C HIS A 69 -14.29 -3.50 -3.71
N THR A 70 -14.62 -4.49 -2.90
CA THR A 70 -14.92 -4.39 -1.47
C THR A 70 -14.19 -5.45 -0.67
N HIS A 71 -14.05 -5.24 0.64
CA HIS A 71 -13.50 -6.22 1.56
C HIS A 71 -14.58 -6.74 2.51
N LYS A 72 -14.38 -7.97 3.03
CA LYS A 72 -15.27 -8.54 4.04
C LYS A 72 -14.98 -7.96 5.42
N ASN A 73 -13.71 -7.95 5.82
CA ASN A 73 -13.29 -7.66 7.19
C ASN A 73 -12.22 -6.55 7.29
N HIS A 74 -11.53 -6.25 6.19
CA HIS A 74 -10.35 -5.40 6.23
C HIS A 74 -10.68 -3.98 5.81
N GLU A 75 -10.17 -3.03 6.58
CA GLU A 75 -10.03 -1.63 6.19
C GLU A 75 -8.75 -1.49 5.36
N GLU A 76 -8.73 -0.50 4.47
CA GLU A 76 -7.52 -0.12 3.74
C GLU A 76 -7.24 1.38 3.88
N LEU A 77 -5.96 1.70 4.08
CA LEU A 77 -5.41 3.04 3.97
C LEU A 77 -4.61 3.16 2.67
N TYR A 78 -4.96 4.15 1.87
CA TYR A 78 -4.28 4.50 0.64
C TYR A 78 -3.51 5.80 0.86
N ILE A 79 -2.19 5.75 0.73
CA ILE A 79 -1.27 6.87 0.94
C ILE A 79 -0.61 7.18 -0.39
N PHE A 80 -0.85 8.37 -0.93
CA PHE A 80 -0.30 8.80 -2.21
C PHE A 80 1.06 9.46 -2.00
N LEU A 81 2.09 8.84 -2.58
CA LEU A 81 3.50 9.18 -2.37
C LEU A 81 4.09 10.05 -3.49
N GLY A 82 3.34 10.26 -4.58
CA GLY A 82 3.77 11.07 -5.72
C GLY A 82 2.76 11.04 -6.85
N GLY A 83 2.77 12.08 -7.70
CA GLY A 83 1.85 12.24 -8.82
C GLY A 83 0.47 12.77 -8.43
N THR A 84 -0.45 12.79 -9.41
CA THR A 84 -1.83 13.24 -9.25
C THR A 84 -2.79 12.29 -9.97
N GLY A 85 -4.02 12.19 -9.48
CA GLY A 85 -5.02 11.30 -10.03
C GLY A 85 -6.38 11.51 -9.38
N GLU A 86 -7.22 10.50 -9.46
CA GLU A 86 -8.52 10.49 -8.80
C GLU A 86 -8.75 9.17 -8.07
N PHE A 87 -9.45 9.27 -6.95
CA PHE A 87 -9.92 8.13 -6.18
C PHE A 87 -11.44 8.13 -6.15
N GLN A 88 -12.02 6.94 -6.18
CA GLN A 88 -13.47 6.75 -6.13
C GLN A 88 -13.84 5.87 -4.94
N VAL A 89 -14.82 6.31 -4.16
CA VAL A 89 -15.50 5.49 -3.13
C VAL A 89 -17.00 5.66 -3.26
N ASP A 90 -17.74 4.57 -3.46
CA ASP A 90 -19.21 4.57 -3.56
C ASP A 90 -19.79 5.56 -4.58
N GLY A 91 -19.03 5.83 -5.65
CA GLY A 91 -19.40 6.77 -6.71
C GLY A 91 -18.99 8.22 -6.46
N ALA A 92 -18.54 8.57 -5.24
CA ALA A 92 -17.89 9.85 -4.99
C ALA A 92 -16.47 9.81 -5.57
N ILE A 93 -16.20 10.68 -6.55
CA ILE A 93 -14.91 10.83 -7.22
C ILE A 93 -14.27 12.12 -6.75
N PHE A 94 -13.02 12.06 -6.31
CA PHE A 94 -12.29 13.22 -5.81
C PHE A 94 -10.81 13.17 -6.22
N PRO A 95 -10.17 14.34 -6.39
CA PRO A 95 -8.76 14.40 -6.76
C PRO A 95 -7.88 13.93 -5.60
N ILE A 96 -6.77 13.30 -5.95
CA ILE A 96 -5.70 12.92 -5.04
C ILE A 96 -4.35 13.38 -5.59
N SER A 97 -3.42 13.62 -4.69
CA SER A 97 -2.04 14.01 -4.99
C SER A 97 -1.08 13.48 -3.94
N GLU A 98 0.22 13.70 -4.10
CA GLU A 98 1.21 13.48 -3.03
C GLU A 98 0.71 14.04 -1.69
N GLY A 99 0.83 13.23 -0.64
CA GLY A 99 0.37 13.54 0.72
C GLY A 99 -1.11 13.26 0.98
N SER A 100 -1.91 12.93 -0.05
CA SER A 100 -3.30 12.50 0.15
C SER A 100 -3.35 11.15 0.86
N VAL A 101 -4.25 11.02 1.84
CA VAL A 101 -4.50 9.77 2.56
C VAL A 101 -6.00 9.47 2.54
N VAL A 102 -6.37 8.26 2.12
CA VAL A 102 -7.77 7.82 2.02
C VAL A 102 -7.97 6.56 2.84
N ARG A 103 -8.86 6.60 3.81
CA ARG A 103 -9.33 5.42 4.56
C ARG A 103 -10.62 4.90 3.94
N VAL A 104 -10.68 3.60 3.63
CA VAL A 104 -11.88 2.96 3.08
C VAL A 104 -12.34 1.81 3.97
N ALA A 105 -13.57 1.93 4.50
CA ALA A 105 -14.21 0.87 5.28
C ALA A 105 -14.42 -0.41 4.43
N PRO A 106 -14.59 -1.61 5.05
CA PRO A 106 -14.76 -2.85 4.32
C PRO A 106 -15.85 -2.81 3.24
N ALA A 107 -16.99 -2.15 3.49
CA ALA A 107 -18.11 -2.09 2.54
C ALA A 107 -17.93 -1.11 1.36
N GLY A 108 -17.05 -0.11 1.44
CA GLY A 108 -17.01 0.98 0.44
C GLY A 108 -16.50 0.53 -0.92
N LYS A 109 -17.23 0.73 -2.02
CA LYS A 109 -16.76 0.27 -3.34
C LYS A 109 -15.68 1.21 -3.86
N ARG A 110 -14.46 0.70 -4.05
CA ARG A 110 -13.27 1.55 -4.28
C ARG A 110 -12.57 1.29 -5.61
N SER A 111 -11.99 2.35 -6.19
CA SER A 111 -11.08 2.29 -7.33
C SER A 111 -10.18 3.53 -7.38
N VAL A 112 -9.08 3.43 -8.13
CA VAL A 112 -8.13 4.52 -8.37
C VAL A 112 -7.78 4.60 -9.85
N ARG A 113 -7.60 5.83 -10.35
CA ARG A 113 -7.08 6.10 -11.70
C ARG A 113 -6.04 7.20 -11.69
N ASN A 114 -5.11 7.11 -12.62
CA ASN A 114 -4.18 8.18 -12.96
C ASN A 114 -4.67 8.90 -14.24
N ASN A 115 -5.41 9.98 -14.06
CA ASN A 115 -5.78 10.90 -15.14
C ASN A 115 -4.80 12.09 -15.28
N GLY A 116 -3.67 12.06 -14.58
CA GLY A 116 -2.59 13.03 -14.68
C GLY A 116 -1.59 12.72 -15.81
N THR A 117 -0.46 13.42 -15.79
CA THR A 117 0.60 13.34 -16.82
C THR A 117 1.90 12.71 -16.32
N THR A 118 2.00 12.39 -15.03
CA THR A 118 3.16 11.73 -14.41
C THR A 118 2.72 10.43 -13.73
N PRO A 119 3.64 9.48 -13.46
CA PRO A 119 3.30 8.29 -12.68
C PRO A 119 2.69 8.65 -11.32
N LEU A 120 1.62 7.95 -10.95
CA LEU A 120 0.96 8.05 -9.66
C LEU A 120 1.46 6.90 -8.77
N VAL A 121 2.03 7.22 -7.61
CA VAL A 121 2.60 6.25 -6.67
C VAL A 121 1.76 6.19 -5.41
N MET A 122 1.44 4.97 -4.98
CA MET A 122 0.53 4.71 -3.88
C MET A 122 1.04 3.57 -3.01
N LEU A 123 1.04 3.78 -1.69
CA LEU A 123 1.15 2.72 -0.68
C LEU A 123 -0.27 2.37 -0.21
N CYS A 124 -0.64 1.10 -0.31
CA CYS A 124 -1.86 0.58 0.30
C CYS A 124 -1.50 -0.27 1.51
N ILE A 125 -2.13 0.00 2.65
CA ILE A 125 -2.03 -0.79 3.89
C ILE A 125 -3.39 -1.40 4.16
N GLN A 126 -3.47 -2.72 4.16
CA GLN A 126 -4.69 -3.48 4.44
C GLN A 126 -4.58 -4.13 5.83
N TYR A 127 -5.54 -3.87 6.70
CA TYR A 127 -5.55 -4.40 8.07
C TYR A 127 -6.96 -4.71 8.54
N LYS A 128 -7.08 -5.51 9.60
CA LYS A 128 -8.38 -5.82 10.18
C LYS A 128 -9.02 -4.55 10.75
N GLY A 129 -10.23 -4.21 10.30
CA GLY A 129 -10.93 -3.02 10.79
C GLY A 129 -11.39 -3.18 12.24
N ALA A 130 -11.60 -2.05 12.92
CA ALA A 130 -12.16 -1.97 14.28
C ALA A 130 -11.39 -2.78 15.35
N THR A 131 -10.07 -2.90 15.21
CA THR A 131 -9.21 -3.54 16.22
C THR A 131 -8.42 -2.55 17.07
N PHE A 132 -8.23 -1.31 16.60
CA PHE A 132 -7.44 -0.29 17.30
C PHE A 132 -8.29 0.44 18.33
N THR A 133 -7.82 0.48 19.58
CA THR A 133 -8.48 1.04 20.76
C THR A 133 -7.63 2.15 21.40
N GLN A 134 -8.12 2.73 22.50
CA GLN A 134 -7.34 3.74 23.24
C GLN A 134 -6.10 3.14 23.92
N ASP A 135 -6.16 1.88 24.35
CA ASP A 135 -5.03 1.21 24.99
C ASP A 135 -3.91 0.98 23.96
N ASP A 136 -4.27 0.64 22.72
CA ASP A 136 -3.31 0.50 21.61
C ASP A 136 -2.61 1.84 21.28
N ALA A 137 -3.28 2.98 21.47
CA ALA A 137 -2.67 4.30 21.27
C ALA A 137 -1.58 4.63 22.31
N ALA A 138 -1.55 3.92 23.43
CA ALA A 138 -0.61 4.09 24.52
C ALA A 138 0.35 2.89 24.67
N ASP A 139 0.43 2.01 23.67
CA ASP A 139 1.21 0.76 23.72
C ASP A 139 2.74 0.96 23.71
N GLY A 140 3.18 2.14 23.28
CA GLY A 140 4.58 2.49 23.12
C GLY A 140 5.34 2.59 24.46
N ASN A 141 6.37 1.77 24.62
CA ASN A 141 7.31 1.87 25.73
C ASN A 141 8.55 2.68 25.33
N ILE A 142 8.82 3.79 26.01
CA ILE A 142 10.04 4.57 25.83
C ILE A 142 11.14 3.96 26.70
N LEU A 143 12.19 3.47 26.06
CA LEU A 143 13.37 2.89 26.70
C LEU A 143 14.34 3.98 27.15
N SER A 144 15.09 3.71 28.22
CA SER A 144 16.04 4.67 28.82
C SER A 144 17.48 4.48 28.33
N GLU A 145 17.72 3.38 27.61
CA GLU A 145 18.99 2.98 27.05
C GLU A 145 19.45 3.98 25.98
N PRO A 146 20.75 4.35 25.94
CA PRO A 146 21.26 5.23 24.91
C PRO A 146 21.26 4.54 23.55
N VAL A 147 20.85 5.27 22.51
CA VAL A 147 21.01 4.84 21.11
C VAL A 147 22.50 4.73 20.79
N LYS A 148 22.94 3.57 20.30
CA LYS A 148 24.29 3.32 19.77
C LYS A 148 24.16 2.83 18.34
N TRP A 149 24.88 3.46 17.41
CA TRP A 149 24.97 3.06 16.00
C TRP A 149 26.27 2.32 15.75
#